data_AF-A0A3D5EX62-F1
#
_entry.id   AF-A0A3D5EX62-F1
#
_cell.length_a   1.000
_cell.length_b   1.000
_cell.length_c   1.000
_cell.angle_alpha   90.00
_cell.angle_beta   90.00
_cell.angle_gamma   90.00
#
_symmetry.space_group_name_H-M   'P 1'
#
loop_
_entity.id
_entity.type
_entity.pdbx_description
1 polymer ?
#
loop_
_entity_poly.entity_id
_entity_poly.type
_entity_poly.pdbx_seq_one_letter_code
_entity_poly.pdbx_strand_id
1 'polypeptide(L)'
;IVGMVSGRPVVHAPVASADMLAIGTILKRERQARRFLLPRRLHIWGSGAGDASERFPGRHHYHAVRGRHTLAAIAGGGQGTALGDPGLLVGHYWSGRPRPPKRHALGVIPHFVDQDSAAVAELLRKPGARLINV
;
A
#
# COMPACT_ATOMS: atom_id res chain seq x y z
N ILE A 1 7.20 -1.49 -6.04
CA ILE A 1 8.27 -1.94 -5.11
C ILE A 1 8.21 -3.44 -4.86
N VAL A 2 7.10 -3.98 -4.34
CA VAL A 2 6.96 -5.43 -4.09
C VAL A 2 7.30 -6.27 -5.33
N GLY A 3 6.72 -5.95 -6.50
CA GLY A 3 7.02 -6.67 -7.74
C GLY A 3 8.47 -6.54 -8.21
N MET A 4 9.10 -5.39 -7.94
CA MET A 4 10.53 -5.21 -8.23
C MET A 4 11.39 -6.13 -7.36
N VAL A 5 11.17 -6.10 -6.04
CA VAL A 5 12.02 -6.86 -5.10
C VAL A 5 11.77 -8.36 -5.21
N SER A 6 10.52 -8.78 -5.44
CA SER A 6 10.17 -10.19 -5.57
C SER A 6 10.42 -10.78 -6.96
N GLY A 7 10.58 -9.95 -8.00
CA GLY A 7 10.60 -10.40 -9.39
C GLY A 7 9.28 -11.01 -9.88
N ARG A 8 8.19 -10.86 -9.13
CA ARG A 8 6.88 -11.46 -9.44
C ARG A 8 5.84 -10.40 -9.83
N PRO A 9 4.89 -10.73 -10.72
CA PRO A 9 3.76 -9.85 -11.00
C PRO A 9 3.00 -9.51 -9.71
N VAL A 10 2.62 -8.24 -9.57
CA VAL A 10 1.73 -7.80 -8.49
C VAL A 10 0.41 -7.46 -9.13
N VAL A 11 -0.64 -8.15 -8.70
CA VAL A 11 -2.01 -7.94 -9.15
C VAL A 11 -2.89 -7.60 -7.96
N HIS A 12 -3.92 -6.80 -8.20
CA HIS A 12 -4.95 -6.56 -7.20
C HIS A 12 -5.75 -7.86 -6.96
N ALA A 13 -6.06 -8.16 -5.71
CA ALA A 13 -6.90 -9.28 -5.32
C ALA A 13 -7.76 -8.90 -4.10
N PRO A 14 -8.99 -9.43 -3.98
CA PRO A 14 -9.75 -9.38 -2.74
C PRO A 14 -8.96 -10.01 -1.58
N VAL A 15 -9.14 -9.51 -0.35
CA VAL A 15 -8.33 -9.94 0.80
C VAL A 15 -8.45 -11.44 1.08
N ALA A 16 -9.60 -12.05 0.79
CA ALA A 16 -9.81 -13.49 0.91
C ALA A 16 -8.78 -14.30 0.09
N SER A 17 -8.42 -13.83 -1.10
CA SER A 17 -7.48 -14.49 -2.02
C SER A 17 -6.11 -13.79 -2.12
N ALA A 18 -5.89 -12.67 -1.44
CA ALA A 18 -4.63 -11.92 -1.52
C ALA A 18 -3.51 -12.58 -0.72
N ASP A 19 -2.28 -12.61 -1.25
CA ASP A 19 -1.12 -13.11 -0.50
C ASP A 19 -0.56 -12.08 0.50
N MET A 20 -0.79 -10.80 0.21
CA MET A 20 -0.17 -9.68 0.92
C MET A 20 -1.15 -8.52 1.11
N LEU A 21 -1.05 -7.87 2.25
CA LEU A 21 -1.51 -6.49 2.43
C LEU A 21 -0.29 -5.57 2.40
N ALA A 22 -0.30 -4.64 1.45
CA ALA A 22 0.77 -3.69 1.26
C ALA A 22 0.21 -2.26 1.36
N ILE A 23 1.03 -1.35 1.91
CA ILE A 23 0.84 0.10 2.03
C ILE A 23 -0.49 0.56 2.67
N GLY A 24 -0.52 1.79 3.19
CA GLY A 24 -1.74 2.45 3.65
C GLY A 24 -2.36 1.90 4.94
N THR A 25 -3.58 2.35 5.25
CA THR A 25 -4.32 2.03 6.48
C THR A 25 -5.27 0.85 6.31
N ILE A 26 -4.88 -0.14 5.50
CA ILE A 26 -5.73 -1.27 5.13
C ILE A 26 -5.52 -2.51 6.00
N LEU A 27 -4.63 -2.46 7.00
CA LEU A 27 -4.27 -3.65 7.78
C LEU A 27 -5.47 -4.26 8.51
N LYS A 28 -6.44 -3.44 8.95
CA LYS A 28 -7.72 -3.90 9.53
C LYS A 28 -8.50 -4.89 8.65
N ARG A 29 -8.27 -4.86 7.33
CA ARG A 29 -8.92 -5.79 6.39
C ARG A 29 -8.41 -7.22 6.55
N GLU A 30 -7.31 -7.46 7.29
CA GLU A 30 -6.79 -8.81 7.59
C GLU A 30 -7.86 -9.77 8.13
N ARG A 31 -8.87 -9.24 8.82
CA ARG A 31 -10.02 -10.01 9.35
C ARG A 31 -10.78 -10.77 8.26
N GLN A 32 -10.71 -10.30 7.01
CA GLN A 32 -11.32 -10.91 5.84
C GLN A 32 -10.48 -12.05 5.25
N ALA A 33 -9.21 -12.21 5.66
CA ALA A 33 -8.34 -13.28 5.20
C ALA A 33 -8.69 -14.60 5.90
N ARG A 34 -9.73 -15.26 5.37
CA ARG A 34 -10.22 -16.56 5.83
C ARG A 34 -10.34 -17.53 4.67
N ARG A 35 -10.08 -18.81 4.91
CA ARG A 35 -10.32 -19.91 3.97
C ARG A 35 -11.05 -21.04 4.71
N PHE A 36 -12.20 -21.47 4.21
CA PHE A 36 -13.08 -22.41 4.91
C PHE A 36 -13.33 -22.00 6.37
N LEU A 37 -13.59 -20.70 6.59
CA LEU A 37 -13.75 -20.06 7.92
C LEU A 37 -12.50 -20.00 8.81
N LEU A 38 -11.40 -20.66 8.43
CA LEU A 38 -10.14 -20.61 9.18
C LEU A 38 -9.33 -19.36 8.83
N PRO A 39 -8.78 -18.63 9.83
CA PRO A 39 -7.90 -17.50 9.57
C PRO A 39 -6.66 -17.90 8.78
N ARG A 40 -6.35 -17.15 7.72
CA ARG A 40 -5.14 -17.35 6.93
C ARG A 40 -4.04 -16.37 7.37
N ARG A 41 -2.79 -16.77 7.15
CA ARG A 41 -1.63 -15.87 7.31
C ARG A 41 -1.46 -15.05 6.03
N LEU A 42 -1.13 -13.77 6.20
CA LEU A 42 -0.84 -12.84 5.14
C LEU A 42 0.59 -12.36 5.30
N HIS A 43 1.20 -11.93 4.21
CA HIS A 43 2.37 -11.08 4.28
C HIS A 43 1.94 -9.63 4.49
N ILE A 44 2.58 -8.93 5.43
CA ILE A 44 2.31 -7.53 5.72
C ILE A 44 3.56 -6.73 5.39
N TRP A 45 3.42 -5.76 4.49
CA TRP A 45 4.54 -4.89 4.10
C TRP A 45 4.10 -3.42 4.00
N GLY A 46 4.36 -2.68 5.08
CA GLY A 46 4.14 -1.24 5.20
C GLY A 46 2.69 -0.81 5.34
N SER A 47 1.74 -1.75 5.40
CA SER A 47 0.39 -1.45 5.87
C SER A 47 0.40 -1.10 7.36
N GLY A 48 -0.58 -0.31 7.77
CA GLY A 48 -0.71 0.20 9.13
C GLY A 48 -2.13 0.24 9.64
N ALA A 49 -2.24 0.55 10.92
CA ALA A 49 -3.50 0.87 11.58
C ALA A 49 -4.10 2.16 11.01
N GLY A 50 -5.43 2.19 10.88
CA GLY A 50 -6.18 3.42 10.61
C GLY A 50 -6.57 4.17 11.88
N ASP A 51 -6.60 3.48 13.02
CA ASP A 51 -7.06 4.00 14.30
C ASP A 51 -6.24 3.39 15.48
N ALA A 52 -6.16 4.11 16.60
CA ALA A 52 -5.37 3.72 17.77
C ALA A 52 -5.95 2.50 18.53
N SER A 53 -7.24 2.21 18.37
CA SER A 53 -7.92 1.06 18.97
C SER A 53 -7.69 -0.25 18.20
N GLU A 54 -7.18 -0.18 16.97
CA GLU A 54 -6.96 -1.38 16.16
C GLU A 54 -5.92 -2.30 16.83
N ARG A 55 -6.18 -3.60 16.77
CA ARG A 55 -5.31 -4.66 17.28
C ARG A 55 -5.17 -5.72 16.20
N PHE A 56 -3.96 -6.24 16.04
CA PHE A 56 -3.62 -7.18 14.98
C PHE A 56 -3.05 -8.48 15.55
N PRO A 57 -3.33 -9.62 14.89
CA PRO A 57 -2.88 -10.91 15.37
C PRO A 57 -1.38 -11.10 15.09
N GLY A 58 -0.66 -11.75 16.00
CA GLY A 58 0.76 -12.10 15.79
C GLY A 58 1.01 -13.15 14.69
N ARG A 59 -0.04 -13.78 14.15
CA ARG A 59 0.07 -14.91 13.20
C ARG A 59 0.60 -14.55 11.81
N HIS A 60 0.60 -13.27 11.43
CA HIS A 60 0.98 -12.85 10.09
C HIS A 60 2.51 -12.78 9.92
N HIS A 61 2.95 -12.73 8.67
CA HIS A 61 4.35 -12.49 8.34
C HIS A 61 4.57 -10.99 8.21
N TYR A 62 5.02 -10.37 9.30
CA TYR A 62 5.29 -8.93 9.35
C TYR A 62 6.70 -8.63 8.84
N HIS A 63 6.82 -8.14 7.61
CA HIS A 63 8.10 -7.72 7.03
C HIS A 63 8.43 -6.28 7.41
N ALA A 64 7.43 -5.41 7.28
CA ALA A 64 7.46 -4.06 7.81
C ALA A 64 6.04 -3.58 8.10
N VAL A 65 5.90 -2.63 9.02
CA VAL A 65 4.64 -1.92 9.30
C VAL A 65 4.83 -0.43 9.22
N ARG A 66 3.74 0.30 8.93
CA ARG A 66 3.79 1.75 8.66
C ARG A 66 4.51 2.58 9.73
N GLY A 67 4.36 2.21 11.01
CA GLY A 67 4.99 2.93 12.11
C GLY A 67 4.80 2.26 13.48
N ARG A 68 5.32 2.92 14.52
CA ARG A 68 5.38 2.38 15.90
C ARG A 68 4.01 2.06 16.50
N HIS A 69 2.98 2.84 16.18
CA HIS A 69 1.62 2.55 16.66
C HIS A 69 1.08 1.24 16.10
N THR A 70 1.34 0.95 14.82
CA THR A 70 0.96 -0.35 14.23
C THR A 70 1.78 -1.47 14.85
N LEU A 71 3.08 -1.26 15.06
CA LEU A 71 3.95 -2.26 15.69
C LEU A 71 3.45 -2.64 17.10
N ALA A 72 3.09 -1.64 17.91
CA ALA A 72 2.56 -1.83 19.26
C ALA A 72 1.17 -2.51 19.27
N ALA A 73 0.41 -2.38 18.20
CA ALA A 73 -0.90 -3.01 18.06
C ALA A 73 -0.83 -4.52 17.71
N ILE A 74 0.35 -5.08 17.43
CA ILE A 74 0.52 -6.49 17.09
C ILE A 74 0.62 -7.33 18.37
N ALA A 75 -0.27 -8.31 18.50
CA ALA A 75 -0.26 -9.27 19.59
C ALA A 75 1.07 -10.07 19.60
N GLY A 76 1.69 -10.15 20.78
CA GLY A 76 3.00 -10.78 20.97
C GLY A 76 4.20 -9.88 20.69
N GLY A 77 3.97 -8.64 20.22
CA GLY A 77 5.03 -7.69 19.87
C GLY A 77 5.73 -8.12 18.58
N GLY A 78 5.62 -7.32 17.53
CA GLY A 78 6.24 -7.59 16.22
C GLY A 78 7.77 -7.45 16.22
N GLN A 79 8.47 -8.11 17.15
CA GLN A 79 9.92 -8.03 17.28
C GLN A 79 10.60 -8.34 15.94
N GLY A 80 11.62 -7.53 15.60
CA GLY A 80 12.32 -7.63 14.32
C GLY A 80 11.56 -7.09 13.10
N THR A 81 10.30 -6.66 13.25
CA THR A 81 9.54 -6.04 12.15
C THR A 81 10.07 -4.65 11.85
N ALA A 82 10.46 -4.41 10.60
CA ALA A 82 10.91 -3.09 10.17
C ALA A 82 9.77 -2.06 10.19
N LEU A 83 10.13 -0.77 10.17
CA LEU A 83 9.16 0.32 10.10
C LEU A 83 9.22 1.03 8.74
N GLY A 84 8.09 1.59 8.33
CA GLY A 84 7.98 2.47 7.17
C GLY A 84 7.18 1.90 6.01
N ASP A 85 7.00 2.75 4.99
CA ASP A 85 6.32 2.40 3.75
C ASP A 85 7.31 1.86 2.71
N PRO A 86 6.99 0.83 1.91
CA PRO A 86 7.91 0.28 0.92
C PRO A 86 8.22 1.28 -0.18
N GLY A 87 7.37 2.30 -0.40
CA GLY A 87 7.61 3.39 -1.32
C GLY A 87 8.90 4.17 -1.03
N LEU A 88 9.40 4.13 0.21
CA LEU A 88 10.72 4.70 0.55
C LEU A 88 11.86 4.01 -0.21
N LEU A 89 11.67 2.77 -0.66
CA LEU A 89 12.65 2.01 -1.45
C LEU A 89 12.61 2.35 -2.95
N VAL A 90 11.81 3.34 -3.38
CA VAL A 90 11.71 3.72 -4.79
C VAL A 90 13.03 4.22 -5.37
N GLY A 91 13.93 4.76 -4.54
CA GLY A 91 15.29 5.10 -4.97
C GLY A 91 16.06 3.89 -5.54
N HIS A 92 15.94 2.73 -4.89
CA HIS A 92 16.56 1.49 -5.36
C HIS A 92 15.96 1.00 -6.67
N TYR A 93 14.65 1.21 -6.88
CA TYR A 93 14.01 0.90 -8.16
C TYR A 93 14.66 1.63 -9.33
N TRP A 94 14.96 2.91 -9.14
CA TRP A 94 15.49 3.78 -10.18
C TRP A 94 17.02 3.78 -10.28
N SER A 95 17.72 3.16 -9.34
CA SER A 95 19.18 3.09 -9.36
C SER A 95 19.67 2.40 -10.63
N GLY A 96 20.52 3.07 -11.40
CA GLY A 96 21.05 2.56 -12.67
C GLY A 96 20.02 2.48 -13.83
N ARG A 97 18.79 2.95 -13.64
CA ARG A 97 17.76 2.95 -14.69
C ARG A 97 17.60 4.34 -15.30
N PRO A 98 17.41 4.45 -16.62
CA PRO A 98 17.05 5.72 -17.23
C PRO A 98 15.68 6.17 -16.70
N ARG A 99 15.59 7.42 -16.26
CA ARG A 99 14.31 8.01 -15.86
C ARG A 99 13.51 8.36 -17.12
N PRO A 100 12.20 8.11 -17.16
CA PRO A 100 11.38 8.52 -18.27
C PRO A 100 11.42 10.05 -18.41
N PRO A 101 11.42 10.60 -19.64
CA PRO A 101 11.38 12.04 -19.84
C PRO A 101 10.06 12.61 -19.29
N LYS A 102 10.10 13.85 -18.78
CA LYS A 102 8.90 14.55 -18.32
C LYS A 102 7.98 14.82 -19.52
N ARG A 103 6.80 14.20 -19.53
CA ARG A 103 5.80 14.34 -20.62
C ARG A 103 4.64 15.28 -20.29
N HIS A 104 4.38 15.51 -19.01
CA HIS A 104 3.20 16.24 -18.54
C HIS A 104 3.63 17.43 -17.69
N ALA A 105 2.90 18.53 -17.85
CA ALA A 105 3.07 19.73 -17.02
C ALA A 105 2.48 19.52 -15.63
N LEU A 106 1.36 18.79 -15.55
CA LEU A 106 0.62 18.49 -14.33
C LEU A 106 0.11 17.04 -14.34
N GLY A 107 0.37 16.29 -13.27
CA GLY A 107 -0.27 15.01 -13.00
C GLY A 107 -1.34 15.18 -11.92
N VAL A 108 -2.56 14.69 -12.17
CA VAL A 108 -3.69 14.77 -11.23
C VAL A 108 -4.02 13.34 -10.78
N ILE A 109 -3.90 13.08 -9.48
CA ILE A 109 -4.25 11.80 -8.84
C ILE A 109 -5.37 12.09 -7.83
N PRO A 110 -6.65 12.04 -8.24
CA PRO A 110 -7.76 12.28 -7.34
C PRO A 110 -8.00 11.09 -6.41
N HIS A 111 -8.56 11.34 -5.24
CA HIS A 111 -9.17 10.27 -4.45
C HIS A 111 -10.36 9.68 -5.23
N PHE A 112 -10.68 8.39 -5.03
CA PHE A 112 -11.68 7.70 -5.86
C PHE A 112 -13.07 8.35 -5.82
N VAL A 113 -13.42 9.03 -4.72
CA VAL A 113 -14.69 9.77 -4.58
C VAL A 113 -14.71 11.11 -5.33
N ASP A 114 -13.54 11.66 -5.65
CA ASP A 114 -13.38 13.00 -6.21
C ASP A 114 -13.10 12.96 -7.72
N GLN A 115 -13.06 11.77 -8.33
CA GLN A 115 -12.70 11.57 -9.74
C GLN A 115 -13.56 12.43 -10.68
N ASP A 116 -14.84 12.58 -10.36
CA ASP A 116 -15.82 13.34 -11.17
C ASP A 116 -16.08 14.75 -10.63
N SER A 117 -15.26 15.23 -9.69
CA SER A 117 -15.43 16.55 -9.10
C SER A 117 -15.15 17.68 -10.10
N ALA A 118 -15.88 18.79 -9.96
CA ALA A 118 -15.67 19.98 -10.77
C ALA A 118 -14.22 20.50 -10.68
N ALA A 119 -13.59 20.37 -9.51
CA ALA A 119 -12.20 20.75 -9.29
C ALA A 119 -11.23 19.90 -10.13
N VAL A 120 -11.41 18.58 -10.19
CA VAL A 120 -10.60 17.71 -11.06
C VAL A 120 -10.81 18.07 -12.52
N ALA A 121 -12.06 18.29 -12.95
CA ALA A 121 -12.37 18.71 -14.30
C ALA A 121 -11.70 20.06 -14.67
N GLU A 122 -11.64 21.01 -13.75
CA GLU A 122 -10.96 22.29 -13.96
C GLU A 122 -9.43 22.12 -14.08
N LEU A 123 -8.82 21.32 -13.20
CA LEU A 123 -7.38 21.05 -13.25
C LEU A 123 -6.98 20.40 -14.58
N LEU A 124 -7.81 19.49 -15.10
CA LEU A 124 -7.55 18.80 -16.38
C LEU A 124 -7.69 19.70 -17.61
N ARG A 125 -8.30 20.89 -17.51
CA ARG A 125 -8.31 21.88 -18.61
C ARG A 125 -6.97 22.59 -18.79
N LYS A 126 -6.05 22.51 -17.82
CA LYS A 126 -4.73 23.15 -17.94
C LYS A 126 -3.90 22.45 -19.04
N PRO A 127 -3.24 23.20 -19.95
CA PRO A 127 -2.41 22.60 -20.99
C PRO A 127 -1.36 21.63 -20.42
N GLY A 128 -1.33 20.41 -20.95
CA GLY A 128 -0.39 19.38 -20.51
C GLY A 128 -0.74 18.71 -19.17
N ALA A 129 -1.96 18.91 -18.64
CA ALA A 129 -2.48 18.16 -17.50
C ALA A 129 -2.84 16.71 -17.91
N ARG A 130 -2.64 15.77 -16.98
CA ARG A 130 -2.95 14.36 -17.18
C ARG A 130 -3.56 13.75 -15.92
N LEU A 131 -4.72 13.12 -16.09
CA LEU A 131 -5.30 12.26 -15.06
C LEU A 131 -4.47 10.98 -14.94
N ILE A 132 -4.12 10.62 -13.71
CA ILE A 132 -3.39 9.41 -13.36
C ILE A 132 -4.33 8.58 -12.46
N ASN A 133 -4.86 7.51 -13.03
CA ASN A 133 -5.67 6.53 -12.30
C ASN A 133 -4.73 5.55 -11.59
N VAL A 134 -4.91 5.39 -10.28
CA VAL A 134 -4.11 4.53 -9.39
C VAL A 134 -4.95 3.42 -8.78
#